data_AF-A0A937N7H9-F1
#
_entry.id   AF-A0A937N7H9-F1
#
_cell.length_a   1.000
_cell.length_b   1.000
_cell.length_c   1.000
_cell.angle_alpha   90.00
_cell.angle_beta   90.00
_cell.angle_gamma   90.00
#
_symmetry.space_group_name_H-M   'P 1'
#
loop_
_entity.id
_entity.type
_entity.pdbx_description
1 polymer ?
#
loop_
_entity_poly.entity_id
_entity_poly.type
_entity_poly.pdbx_seq_one_letter_code
_entity_poly.pdbx_strand_id
1 'polypeptide(L)'
;MTETSLSLLDRICRHPDDESWQRLVDVYTPLLHGWLRRYDAVQPADADDLVQEVLLTVTRELPQFQHNRRTGAFRNWLRTILVNRLRHFWRSRQRRPDAVGGSDFLGQLNELEDAASGVSRVWNDEHDRHVIRRLLELTEPRFASSTWQAFRRQVMDGASAAAVAPELGSSLHSVYAAKSRVLSTLRQQAEGLVG
;
A
#
# COMPACT_ATOMS: atom_id res chain seq x y z
N MET A 1 12.34 26.52 -12.35
CA MET A 1 11.05 25.87 -12.68
C MET A 1 10.74 24.90 -11.57
N THR A 2 9.71 25.15 -10.77
CA THR A 2 9.30 24.25 -9.68
C THR A 2 8.59 23.05 -10.31
N GLU A 3 9.29 21.94 -10.48
CA GLU A 3 8.65 20.65 -10.76
C GLU A 3 7.72 20.32 -9.57
N THR A 4 6.42 20.50 -9.76
CA THR A 4 5.41 20.04 -8.80
C THR A 4 5.60 18.54 -8.66
N SER A 5 6.19 18.12 -7.54
CA SER A 5 6.50 16.72 -7.32
C SER A 5 5.18 15.94 -7.24
N LEU A 6 4.95 15.04 -8.20
CA LEU A 6 3.73 14.25 -8.29
C LEU A 6 3.69 13.15 -7.22
N SER A 7 2.48 12.76 -6.80
CA SER A 7 2.25 11.54 -6.03
C SER A 7 2.64 10.30 -6.83
N LEU A 8 2.83 9.15 -6.17
CA LEU A 8 3.13 7.91 -6.89
C LEU A 8 2.01 7.56 -7.88
N LEU A 9 0.75 7.71 -7.43
CA LEU A 9 -0.44 7.45 -8.22
C LEU A 9 -0.56 8.39 -9.43
N ASP A 10 -0.42 9.71 -9.21
CA ASP A 10 -0.47 10.70 -10.30
C ASP A 10 0.65 10.51 -11.32
N ARG A 11 1.85 10.15 -10.84
CA ARG A 11 3.00 9.92 -11.73
C ARG A 11 2.71 8.77 -12.67
N ILE A 12 2.21 7.65 -12.16
CA ILE A 12 1.83 6.49 -12.97
C ILE A 12 0.72 6.85 -13.98
N CYS A 13 -0.28 7.62 -13.57
CA CYS A 13 -1.39 7.99 -14.46
C CYS A 13 -0.98 8.99 -15.56
N ARG A 14 -0.05 9.92 -15.29
CA ARG A 14 0.31 11.01 -16.21
C ARG A 14 1.56 10.74 -17.03
N HIS A 15 2.56 10.10 -16.42
CA HIS A 15 3.88 9.83 -16.97
C HIS A 15 4.33 8.43 -16.53
N PRO A 16 3.69 7.36 -17.04
CA PRO A 16 4.04 6.00 -16.66
C PRO A 16 5.51 5.71 -17.01
N ASP A 17 6.30 5.40 -16.00
CA ASP A 17 7.70 5.00 -16.11
C ASP A 17 7.94 3.73 -15.30
N ASP A 18 8.97 2.97 -15.69
CA ASP A 18 9.27 1.66 -15.11
C ASP A 18 9.60 1.74 -13.61
N GLU A 19 10.24 2.82 -13.13
CA GLU A 19 10.57 2.99 -11.71
C GLU A 19 9.29 3.15 -10.88
N SER A 20 8.34 3.95 -11.36
CA SER A 20 7.07 4.19 -10.69
C SER A 20 6.21 2.94 -10.63
N TRP A 21 6.17 2.16 -11.72
CA TRP A 21 5.50 0.86 -11.73
C TRP A 21 6.16 -0.13 -10.79
N GLN A 22 7.50 -0.24 -10.81
CA GLN A 22 8.23 -1.12 -9.91
C GLN A 22 7.95 -0.75 -8.45
N ARG A 23 7.92 0.55 -8.13
CA ARG A 23 7.57 1.03 -6.78
C ARG A 23 6.15 0.63 -6.38
N LEU A 24 5.17 0.70 -7.28
CA LEU A 24 3.81 0.22 -7.01
C LEU A 24 3.80 -1.29 -6.72
N VAL A 25 4.49 -2.07 -7.54
CA VAL A 25 4.61 -3.53 -7.38
C VAL A 25 5.29 -3.87 -6.04
N ASP A 26 6.38 -3.19 -5.69
CA ASP A 26 7.11 -3.38 -4.42
C ASP A 26 6.28 -3.01 -3.19
N VAL A 27 5.32 -2.09 -3.35
CA VAL A 27 4.35 -1.74 -2.30
C VAL A 27 3.30 -2.83 -2.15
N TYR A 28 2.67 -3.25 -3.25
CA TYR A 28 1.44 -4.03 -3.19
C TYR A 28 1.64 -5.55 -3.21
N THR A 29 2.70 -6.06 -3.83
CA THR A 29 2.99 -7.51 -3.86
C THR A 29 2.97 -8.15 -2.46
N PRO A 30 3.77 -7.67 -1.48
CA PRO A 30 3.77 -8.27 -0.14
C PRO A 30 2.43 -8.12 0.59
N LEU A 31 1.68 -7.05 0.33
CA LEU A 31 0.35 -6.83 0.92
C LEU A 31 -0.64 -7.88 0.42
N LEU A 32 -0.71 -8.05 -0.90
CA LEU A 32 -1.61 -9.00 -1.55
C LEU A 32 -1.31 -10.44 -1.12
N HIS A 33 -0.03 -10.84 -1.05
CA HIS A 33 0.32 -12.14 -0.48
C HIS A 33 -0.10 -12.28 0.99
N GLY A 34 0.12 -11.25 1.82
CA GLY A 34 -0.29 -11.25 3.23
C GLY A 34 -1.80 -11.45 3.40
N TRP A 35 -2.57 -10.86 2.51
CA TRP A 35 -4.02 -11.00 2.45
C TRP A 35 -4.47 -12.37 1.95
N LEU A 36 -3.85 -12.90 0.89
CA LEU A 36 -4.19 -14.21 0.34
C LEU A 36 -3.91 -15.34 1.33
N ARG A 37 -2.88 -15.20 2.18
CA ARG A 37 -2.57 -16.14 3.26
C ARG A 37 -3.68 -16.31 4.32
N ARG A 38 -4.69 -15.44 4.34
CA ARG A 38 -5.85 -15.57 5.25
C ARG A 38 -6.85 -16.61 4.80
N TYR A 39 -6.75 -17.06 3.55
CA TYR A 39 -7.66 -18.02 2.97
C TYR A 39 -6.94 -19.37 2.84
N ASP A 40 -7.21 -20.29 3.75
CA ASP A 40 -6.50 -21.59 3.87
C ASP A 40 -6.50 -22.42 2.58
N ALA A 41 -7.49 -22.21 1.72
CA ALA A 41 -7.61 -22.95 0.47
C ALA A 41 -6.83 -22.34 -0.70
N VAL A 42 -6.23 -21.16 -0.53
CA VAL A 42 -5.32 -20.57 -1.52
C VAL A 42 -3.93 -21.14 -1.27
N GLN A 43 -3.49 -22.04 -2.16
CA GLN A 43 -2.14 -22.60 -2.08
C GLN A 43 -1.11 -21.55 -2.48
N PRO A 44 0.18 -21.70 -2.09
CA PRO A 44 1.22 -20.72 -2.44
C PRO A 44 1.32 -20.42 -3.94
N ALA A 45 1.27 -21.46 -4.79
CA ALA A 45 1.29 -21.28 -6.25
C ALA A 45 0.05 -20.53 -6.76
N ASP A 46 -1.14 -20.87 -6.23
CA ASP A 46 -2.38 -20.17 -6.56
C ASP A 46 -2.30 -18.69 -6.12
N ALA A 47 -1.62 -18.41 -5.01
CA ALA A 47 -1.43 -17.05 -4.50
C ALA A 47 -0.54 -16.22 -5.43
N ASP A 48 0.58 -16.77 -5.90
CA ASP A 48 1.47 -16.09 -6.85
C ASP A 48 0.74 -15.72 -8.15
N ASP A 49 -0.03 -16.65 -8.71
CA ASP A 49 -0.84 -16.42 -9.89
C ASP A 49 -1.91 -15.33 -9.65
N LEU A 50 -2.62 -15.40 -8.53
CA LEU A 50 -3.62 -14.40 -8.16
C LEU A 50 -3.02 -13.00 -7.98
N VAL A 51 -1.86 -12.88 -7.32
CA VAL A 51 -1.16 -11.60 -7.18
C VAL A 51 -0.77 -11.06 -8.55
N GLN A 52 -0.23 -11.90 -9.42
CA GLN A 52 0.14 -11.50 -10.78
C GLN A 52 -1.09 -11.01 -11.56
N GLU A 53 -2.20 -11.74 -11.55
CA GLU A 53 -3.44 -11.34 -12.23
C GLU A 53 -4.00 -10.01 -11.72
N VAL A 54 -3.95 -9.79 -10.39
CA VAL A 54 -4.37 -8.53 -9.77
C VAL A 54 -3.47 -7.40 -10.24
N LEU A 55 -2.15 -7.56 -10.16
CA LEU A 55 -1.19 -6.52 -10.57
C LEU A 55 -1.26 -6.23 -12.07
N LEU A 56 -1.44 -7.23 -12.93
CA LEU A 56 -1.67 -7.04 -14.37
C LEU A 56 -2.95 -6.24 -14.64
N THR A 57 -4.02 -6.51 -13.89
CA THR A 57 -5.27 -5.75 -13.98
C THR A 57 -5.04 -4.30 -13.57
N VAL A 58 -4.32 -4.08 -12.47
CA VAL A 58 -3.94 -2.74 -11.99
C VAL A 58 -3.12 -2.01 -13.05
N THR A 59 -2.06 -2.61 -13.60
CA THR A 59 -1.22 -1.96 -14.61
C THR A 59 -2.00 -1.55 -15.85
N ARG A 60 -2.95 -2.38 -16.28
CA ARG A 60 -3.77 -2.10 -17.47
C ARG A 60 -4.82 -1.00 -17.23
N GLU A 61 -5.44 -1.00 -16.06
CA GLU A 61 -6.64 -0.18 -15.80
C GLU A 61 -6.32 1.11 -15.02
N LEU A 62 -5.21 1.15 -14.27
CA LEU A 62 -4.81 2.29 -13.46
C LEU A 62 -4.62 3.60 -14.26
N PRO A 63 -4.06 3.61 -15.49
CA PRO A 63 -3.97 4.86 -16.27
C PRO A 63 -5.33 5.49 -16.57
N GLN A 64 -6.41 4.69 -16.61
CA GLN A 64 -7.79 5.14 -16.83
C GLN A 64 -8.55 5.35 -15.52
N PHE A 65 -7.96 4.98 -14.38
CA PHE A 65 -8.57 5.12 -13.07
C PHE A 65 -8.73 6.60 -12.73
N GLN A 66 -9.98 7.05 -12.68
CA GLN A 66 -10.30 8.40 -12.24
C GLN A 66 -10.27 8.45 -10.73
N HIS A 67 -9.20 9.04 -10.21
CA HIS A 67 -9.13 9.36 -8.80
C HIS A 67 -10.11 10.51 -8.50
N ASN A 68 -11.37 10.15 -8.21
CA ASN A 68 -12.48 11.07 -7.96
C ASN A 68 -12.36 11.86 -6.64
N ARG A 69 -11.14 12.11 -6.15
CA ARG A 69 -10.80 12.76 -4.86
C ARG A 69 -11.48 12.16 -3.63
N ARG A 70 -12.05 10.96 -3.76
CA ARG A 70 -12.62 10.23 -2.63
C ARG A 70 -11.48 9.55 -1.88
N THR A 71 -11.41 9.83 -0.58
CA THR A 71 -10.53 9.17 0.36
C THR A 71 -10.69 7.64 0.26
N GLY A 72 -9.58 6.91 0.12
CA GLY A 72 -9.57 5.45 0.00
C GLY A 72 -10.10 4.89 -1.34
N ALA A 73 -10.28 5.72 -2.38
CA ALA A 73 -10.80 5.26 -3.67
C ALA A 73 -9.93 4.17 -4.32
N PHE A 74 -8.61 4.37 -4.34
CA PHE A 74 -7.67 3.40 -4.91
C PHE A 74 -7.73 2.06 -4.15
N ARG A 75 -7.66 2.12 -2.82
CA ARG A 75 -7.78 0.94 -1.95
C ARG A 75 -9.06 0.15 -2.22
N ASN A 76 -10.21 0.85 -2.30
CA ASN A 76 -11.49 0.21 -2.56
C ASN A 76 -11.52 -0.44 -3.94
N TRP A 77 -10.98 0.24 -4.96
CA TRP A 77 -10.87 -0.30 -6.30
C TRP A 77 -9.97 -1.54 -6.36
N LEU A 78 -8.79 -1.49 -5.73
CA LEU A 78 -7.87 -2.63 -5.62
C LEU A 78 -8.54 -3.81 -4.91
N ARG A 79 -9.25 -3.55 -3.81
CA ARG A 79 -10.03 -4.56 -3.08
C ARG A 79 -11.08 -5.20 -3.97
N THR A 80 -11.82 -4.43 -4.76
CA THR A 80 -12.79 -4.97 -5.73
C THR A 80 -12.13 -5.88 -6.76
N ILE A 81 -10.96 -5.50 -7.30
CA ILE A 81 -10.20 -6.36 -8.23
C ILE A 81 -9.85 -7.68 -7.54
N LEU A 82 -9.25 -7.63 -6.35
CA LEU A 82 -8.84 -8.82 -5.60
C LEU A 82 -10.02 -9.74 -5.28
N VAL A 83 -11.11 -9.20 -4.75
CA VAL A 83 -12.31 -9.98 -4.42
C VAL A 83 -12.90 -10.64 -5.67
N ASN A 84 -12.95 -9.92 -6.80
CA ASN A 84 -13.45 -10.48 -8.05
C ASN A 84 -12.57 -11.63 -8.57
N ARG A 85 -11.24 -11.51 -8.48
CA ARG A 85 -10.31 -12.58 -8.84
C ARG A 85 -10.48 -13.79 -7.94
N LEU A 86 -10.59 -13.58 -6.63
CA LEU A 86 -10.86 -14.63 -5.67
C LEU A 86 -12.19 -15.35 -5.95
N ARG A 87 -13.29 -14.63 -6.19
CA ARG A 87 -14.57 -15.26 -6.58
C ARG A 87 -14.44 -16.12 -7.83
N HIS A 88 -13.72 -15.64 -8.83
CA HIS A 88 -13.51 -16.38 -10.08
C HIS A 88 -12.72 -17.67 -9.83
N PHE A 89 -11.61 -17.57 -9.10
CA PHE A 89 -10.79 -18.72 -8.68
C PHE A 89 -11.61 -19.77 -7.94
N TRP A 90 -12.50 -19.36 -7.04
CA TRP A 90 -13.33 -20.30 -6.31
C TRP A 90 -14.46 -20.93 -7.13
N ARG A 91 -15.08 -20.17 -8.03
CA ARG A 91 -16.09 -20.71 -8.96
C ARG A 91 -15.49 -21.74 -9.92
N SER A 92 -14.24 -21.55 -10.36
CA SER A 92 -13.57 -22.54 -11.21
C SER A 92 -13.23 -23.82 -10.44
N ARG A 93 -12.91 -23.70 -9.14
CA ARG A 93 -12.60 -24.84 -8.25
C ARG A 93 -13.84 -25.62 -7.81
N GLN A 94 -14.98 -24.97 -7.54
CA GLN A 94 -16.25 -25.64 -7.18
C GLN A 94 -16.87 -26.47 -8.31
N ARG A 95 -16.45 -26.26 -9.57
CA ARG A 95 -16.80 -27.15 -10.70
C ARG A 95 -16.08 -28.49 -10.63
N ARG A 96 -15.20 -28.71 -9.66
CA ARG A 96 -14.56 -30.00 -9.35
C ARG A 96 -15.29 -30.65 -8.16
N PRO A 97 -15.54 -31.97 -8.22
CA PRO A 97 -16.47 -32.66 -7.29
C PRO A 97 -16.05 -32.70 -5.80
N ASP A 98 -14.83 -32.30 -5.43
CA ASP A 98 -14.30 -32.43 -4.06
C ASP A 98 -14.31 -31.12 -3.23
N ALA A 99 -15.00 -30.06 -3.67
CA ALA A 99 -14.93 -28.75 -3.01
C ALA A 99 -15.89 -28.62 -1.80
N VAL A 100 -15.49 -29.14 -0.64
CA VAL A 100 -16.11 -28.82 0.66
C VAL A 100 -15.59 -27.44 1.13
N GLY A 101 -16.48 -26.49 1.48
CA GLY A 101 -16.10 -25.19 2.09
C GLY A 101 -16.46 -23.91 1.31
N GLY A 102 -17.13 -24.02 0.15
CA GLY A 102 -17.40 -22.87 -0.72
C GLY A 102 -18.36 -21.79 -0.16
N SER A 103 -19.24 -22.13 0.78
CA SER A 103 -20.24 -21.19 1.33
C SER A 103 -19.65 -20.23 2.37
N ASP A 104 -18.73 -20.71 3.21
CA ASP A 104 -18.08 -19.90 4.26
C ASP A 104 -17.14 -18.87 3.63
N PHE A 105 -16.36 -19.28 2.63
CA PHE A 105 -15.49 -18.40 1.87
C PHE A 105 -16.24 -17.23 1.17
N LEU A 106 -17.36 -17.53 0.51
CA LEU A 106 -18.17 -16.49 -0.14
C LEU A 106 -18.76 -15.51 0.89
N GLY A 107 -19.10 -15.99 2.10
CA GLY A 107 -19.49 -15.15 3.23
C GLY A 107 -18.39 -14.16 3.62
N GLN A 108 -17.17 -14.64 3.83
CA GLN A 108 -16.01 -13.81 4.17
C GLN A 108 -15.72 -12.73 3.11
N LEU A 109 -15.83 -13.07 1.82
CA LEU A 109 -15.65 -12.08 0.74
C LEU A 109 -16.75 -11.01 0.72
N ASN A 110 -18.00 -11.39 1.02
CA ASN A 110 -19.10 -10.44 1.08
C ASN A 110 -18.95 -9.49 2.27
N GLU A 111 -18.50 -9.98 3.43
CA GLU A 111 -18.15 -9.14 4.56
C GLU A 111 -17.01 -8.17 4.20
N LEU A 112 -15.98 -8.64 3.50
CA LEU A 112 -14.88 -7.79 3.06
C LEU A 112 -15.36 -6.68 2.12
N GLU A 113 -16.32 -6.94 1.23
CA GLU A 113 -16.88 -5.90 0.33
C GLU A 113 -17.76 -4.89 1.05
N ASP A 114 -18.54 -5.32 2.04
CA ASP A 114 -19.38 -4.43 2.84
C ASP A 114 -18.52 -3.42 3.62
N ALA A 115 -18.58 -2.15 3.21
CA ALA A 115 -17.83 -1.07 3.84
C ALA A 115 -18.23 -0.82 5.31
N ALA A 116 -19.43 -1.24 5.72
CA ALA A 116 -19.90 -1.14 7.09
C ALA A 116 -19.42 -2.29 7.98
N SER A 117 -18.81 -3.34 7.42
CA SER A 117 -18.37 -4.49 8.19
C SER A 117 -17.12 -4.19 9.03
N GLY A 118 -16.93 -4.97 10.11
CA GLY A 118 -15.70 -4.92 10.90
C GLY A 118 -14.48 -5.38 10.11
N VAL A 119 -14.65 -6.40 9.27
CA VAL A 119 -13.61 -6.97 8.40
C VAL A 119 -13.07 -5.92 7.42
N SER A 120 -13.95 -5.16 6.77
CA SER A 120 -13.57 -4.10 5.84
C SER A 120 -12.79 -2.98 6.53
N ARG A 121 -13.18 -2.59 7.75
CA ARG A 121 -12.44 -1.59 8.53
C ARG A 121 -11.03 -2.04 8.89
N VAL A 122 -10.88 -3.27 9.38
CA VAL A 122 -9.57 -3.86 9.71
C VAL A 122 -8.69 -3.90 8.46
N TRP A 123 -9.25 -4.34 7.32
CA TRP A 123 -8.55 -4.37 6.05
C TRP A 123 -8.07 -2.99 5.59
N ASN A 124 -8.89 -1.97 5.76
CA ASN A 124 -8.58 -0.60 5.37
C ASN A 124 -7.40 -0.03 6.17
N ASP A 125 -7.41 -0.27 7.47
CA ASP A 125 -6.37 0.17 8.40
C ASP A 125 -5.05 -0.59 8.19
N GLU A 126 -5.11 -1.89 7.92
CA GLU A 126 -3.94 -2.69 7.53
C GLU A 126 -3.33 -2.23 6.21
N HIS A 127 -4.16 -1.96 5.21
CA HIS A 127 -3.72 -1.40 3.94
C HIS A 127 -2.93 -0.11 4.18
N ASP A 128 -3.52 0.86 4.89
CA ASP A 128 -2.91 2.17 5.06
C ASP A 128 -1.61 2.08 5.84
N ARG A 129 -1.55 1.27 6.90
CA ARG A 129 -0.31 1.00 7.64
C ARG A 129 0.76 0.36 6.78
N HIS A 130 0.40 -0.64 5.97
CA HIS A 130 1.33 -1.33 5.09
C HIS A 130 1.89 -0.38 4.03
N VAL A 131 1.02 0.35 3.33
CA VAL A 131 1.43 1.29 2.29
C VAL A 131 2.33 2.38 2.86
N ILE A 132 1.98 2.97 4.01
CA ILE A 132 2.81 3.97 4.69
C ILE A 132 4.18 3.41 5.04
N ARG A 133 4.24 2.23 5.67
CA ARG A 133 5.50 1.59 6.06
C ARG A 133 6.37 1.31 4.84
N ARG A 134 5.77 0.75 3.79
CA ARG A 134 6.50 0.34 2.60
C ARG A 134 7.00 1.53 1.77
N LEU A 135 6.20 2.59 1.64
CA LEU A 135 6.64 3.84 1.04
C LEU A 135 7.76 4.50 1.85
N LEU A 136 7.70 4.41 3.18
CA LEU A 136 8.74 4.93 4.04
C LEU A 136 10.08 4.19 3.82
N GLU A 137 10.07 2.86 3.79
CA GLU A 137 11.25 2.03 3.46
C GLU A 137 11.80 2.34 2.05
N LEU A 138 10.92 2.46 1.06
CA LEU A 138 11.29 2.74 -0.33
C LEU A 138 11.80 4.18 -0.54
N THR A 139 11.54 5.09 0.39
CA THR A 139 12.00 6.49 0.31
C THR A 139 13.19 6.79 1.20
N GLU A 140 13.47 5.96 2.20
CA GLU A 140 14.64 6.08 3.10
C GLU A 140 15.96 6.35 2.34
N PRO A 141 16.33 5.58 1.28
CA PRO A 141 17.59 5.77 0.58
C PRO A 141 17.74 7.13 -0.12
N ARG A 142 16.64 7.89 -0.29
CA ARG A 142 16.64 9.21 -0.92
C ARG A 142 17.06 10.32 0.04
N PHE A 143 17.12 10.04 1.34
CA PHE A 143 17.50 11.03 2.35
C PHE A 143 18.96 10.87 2.74
N ALA A 144 19.61 12.00 3.05
CA ALA A 144 20.91 11.97 3.70
C ALA A 144 20.80 11.21 5.04
N SER A 145 21.81 10.41 5.38
CA SER A 145 21.79 9.57 6.59
C SER A 145 21.46 10.35 7.87
N SER A 146 22.00 11.57 8.02
CA SER A 146 21.70 12.46 9.16
C SER A 146 20.23 12.92 9.21
N THR A 147 19.62 13.19 8.05
CA THR A 147 18.19 13.55 7.95
C THR A 147 17.32 12.36 8.37
N TRP A 148 17.67 11.17 7.88
CA TRP A 148 16.94 9.95 8.22
C TRP A 148 17.06 9.59 9.71
N GLN A 149 18.27 9.62 10.26
CA GLN A 149 18.52 9.37 11.68
C GLN A 149 17.76 10.36 12.57
N ALA A 150 17.78 11.65 12.23
CA ALA A 150 17.03 12.67 12.96
C ALA A 150 15.52 12.41 12.93
N PHE A 151 14.97 11.99 11.79
CA PHE A 151 13.56 11.60 11.67
C PHE A 151 13.24 10.36 12.50
N ARG A 152 14.03 9.28 12.36
CA ARG A 152 13.82 8.01 13.07
C ARG A 152 13.84 8.22 14.58
N ARG A 153 14.84 8.92 15.12
CA ARG A 153 14.93 9.21 16.56
C ARG A 153 13.70 9.95 17.09
N GLN A 154 13.21 10.92 16.34
CA GLN A 154 12.05 11.72 16.76
C GLN A 154 10.71 11.00 16.63
N VAL A 155 10.51 10.25 15.55
CA VAL A 155 9.19 9.72 15.17
C VAL A 155 9.02 8.26 15.58
N MET A 156 10.08 7.46 15.47
CA MET A 156 10.04 6.04 15.82
C MET A 156 10.48 5.82 17.27
N ASP A 157 11.56 6.48 17.70
CA ASP A 157 12.12 6.28 19.05
C ASP A 157 11.52 7.26 20.10
N GLY A 158 10.73 8.24 19.66
CA GLY A 158 10.06 9.22 20.55
C GLY A 158 11.00 10.23 21.22
N ALA A 159 12.25 10.35 20.76
CA ALA A 159 13.22 11.29 21.33
C ALA A 159 12.86 12.75 21.01
N SER A 160 13.17 13.66 21.95
CA SER A 160 12.97 15.09 21.71
C SER A 160 14.02 15.64 20.76
N ALA A 161 13.66 16.64 19.95
CA ALA A 161 14.61 17.26 19.03
C ALA A 161 15.84 17.87 19.74
N ALA A 162 15.67 18.34 20.99
CA ALA A 162 16.74 18.84 21.85
C ALA A 162 17.74 17.76 22.27
N ALA A 163 17.32 16.50 22.44
CA ALA A 163 18.21 15.38 22.71
C ALA A 163 18.94 14.92 21.44
N VAL A 164 18.25 14.92 20.30
CA VAL A 164 18.77 14.41 19.02
C VAL A 164 19.80 15.36 18.38
N ALA A 165 19.62 16.68 18.52
CA ALA A 165 20.50 17.69 17.95
C ALA A 165 22.00 17.50 18.33
N PRO A 166 22.37 17.42 19.63
CA PRO A 166 23.77 17.20 20.01
C PRO A 166 24.27 15.80 19.62
N GLU A 167 23.45 14.75 19.71
CA GLU A 167 23.83 13.39 19.30
C GLU A 167 24.27 13.32 17.84
N LEU A 168 23.60 14.07 16.96
CA LEU A 168 23.85 14.09 15.51
C LEU A 168 24.75 15.24 15.05
N GLY A 169 25.37 15.98 15.98
CA GLY A 169 26.20 17.16 15.65
C GLY A 169 25.47 18.20 14.79
N SER A 170 24.15 18.34 14.97
CA SER A 170 23.26 19.12 14.12
C SER A 170 22.51 20.19 14.93
N SER A 171 22.04 21.26 14.27
CA SER A 171 21.21 22.26 14.95
C SER A 171 19.79 21.72 15.22
N LEU A 172 19.13 22.24 16.26
CA LEU A 172 17.74 21.93 16.57
C LEU A 172 16.81 22.20 15.37
N HIS A 173 17.08 23.28 14.63
CA HIS A 173 16.35 23.61 13.40
C HIS A 173 16.51 22.53 12.33
N SER A 174 17.73 22.01 12.12
CA SER A 174 18.00 20.92 11.17
C SER A 174 17.21 19.65 11.53
N VAL A 175 17.12 19.32 12.82
CA VAL A 175 16.39 18.15 13.33
C VAL A 175 14.88 18.28 13.06
N TYR A 176 14.28 19.44 13.29
CA TYR A 176 12.88 19.68 12.92
C TYR A 176 12.66 19.68 11.40
N ALA A 177 13.56 20.31 10.64
CA ALA A 177 13.51 20.33 9.19
C ALA A 177 13.58 18.91 8.60
N ALA A 178 14.41 18.04 9.17
CA ALA A 178 14.51 16.64 8.77
C ALA A 178 13.18 15.90 8.93
N LYS A 179 12.54 16.01 10.10
CA LYS A 179 11.21 15.43 10.35
C LYS A 179 10.17 15.93 9.35
N SER A 180 10.12 17.25 9.15
CA SER A 180 9.16 17.87 8.22
C SER A 180 9.36 17.37 6.79
N ARG A 181 10.62 17.33 6.31
CA ARG A 181 10.97 16.89 4.95
C ARG A 181 10.61 15.44 4.68
N VAL A 182 10.86 14.53 5.62
CA VAL A 182 10.50 13.11 5.47
C VAL A 182 8.98 12.96 5.45
N LEU A 183 8.27 13.59 6.38
CA LEU A 183 6.81 13.51 6.45
C LEU A 183 6.12 14.14 5.23
N SER A 184 6.61 15.28 4.72
CA SER A 184 6.04 15.90 3.52
C SER A 184 6.24 15.02 2.29
N THR A 185 7.44 14.46 2.12
CA THR A 185 7.73 13.51 1.03
C THR A 185 6.82 12.29 1.11
N LEU A 186 6.67 11.70 2.30
CA LEU A 186 5.83 10.52 2.50
C LEU A 186 4.36 10.82 2.21
N ARG A 187 3.82 11.93 2.72
CA ARG A 187 2.43 12.35 2.45
C ARG A 187 2.18 12.52 0.96
N GLN A 188 3.11 13.17 0.26
CA GLN A 188 3.01 13.36 -1.18
C GLN A 188 3.06 12.02 -1.93
N GLN A 189 3.94 11.09 -1.55
CA GLN A 189 4.01 9.77 -2.20
C GLN A 189 2.77 8.92 -1.92
N ALA A 190 2.20 9.01 -0.72
CA ALA A 190 1.02 8.25 -0.30
C ALA A 190 -0.31 8.88 -0.76
N GLU A 191 -0.27 10.09 -1.31
CA GLU A 191 -1.46 10.80 -1.76
C GLU A 191 -2.26 9.95 -2.76
N GLY A 192 -3.53 9.76 -2.44
CA GLY A 192 -4.47 8.96 -3.22
C GLY A 192 -4.39 7.45 -3.07
N LEU A 193 -3.31 6.94 -2.46
CA LEU A 193 -3.18 5.53 -2.11
C LEU A 193 -3.87 5.24 -0.78
N VAL A 194 -3.66 6.09 0.23
CA VAL A 194 -4.19 5.91 1.59
C VAL A 194 -5.37 6.83 1.88
N GLY A 195 -6.20 6.48 2.88
CA GLY A 195 -7.35 7.31 3.27
C GLY A 195 -8.49 6.57 3.94
#